data_AF-A0A518EYA0-F1
#
_entry.id   AF-A0A518EYA0-F1
#
_cell.length_a   1.000
_cell.length_b   1.000
_cell.length_c   1.000
_cell.angle_alpha   90.00
_cell.angle_beta   90.00
_cell.angle_gamma   90.00
#
_symmetry.space_group_name_H-M   'P 1'
#
loop_
_entity.id
_entity.type
_entity.pdbx_description
1 polymer ?
#
loop_
_entity_poly.entity_id
_entity_poly.type
_entity_poly.pdbx_seq_one_letter_code
_entity_poly.pdbx_strand_id
1 'polypeptide(L)'
;MTTLQHSSLADLERKKAALGDHPAYQALDSLSSLRRFMEHHVICVLDFMSIVKSLQRDLTSMGPVWLPPADAEVARFINEIILDEESDAEFPRYAAAAGLGRRGPASHFEWYLAAMDEVGADTGPIRGVVERLRAGEDPLKVLRSCALPDASAEFGRHTFELLCRPLHVRAAVFFHGREDVIPRMFMPLVRELQASGTPCGLLLGYLERHIQADGDHHGPLARQMLATIFGGDVAKISEGILAAEAALEARRALWDALAPV
;
A
#
# COMPACT_ATOMS: atom_id res chain seq x y z
N MET A 1 -24.48 -5.52 -17.09
CA MET A 1 -24.24 -5.39 -15.64
C MET A 1 -25.59 -5.37 -14.94
N THR A 2 -25.75 -6.10 -13.84
CA THR A 2 -27.01 -6.17 -13.08
C THR A 2 -27.12 -5.01 -12.09
N THR A 3 -28.33 -4.66 -11.64
CA THR A 3 -28.58 -3.58 -10.66
C THR A 3 -27.78 -3.77 -9.36
N LEU A 4 -27.57 -5.02 -8.94
CA LEU A 4 -26.76 -5.37 -7.76
C LEU A 4 -25.26 -5.07 -7.95
N GLN A 5 -24.70 -5.32 -9.15
CA GLN A 5 -23.30 -4.97 -9.46
C GLN A 5 -23.08 -3.45 -9.51
N HIS A 6 -24.10 -2.69 -9.94
CA HIS A 6 -24.02 -1.22 -9.90
C HIS A 6 -24.04 -0.68 -8.46
N SER A 7 -24.85 -1.29 -7.58
CA SER A 7 -24.88 -0.93 -6.16
C SER A 7 -23.53 -1.21 -5.48
N SER A 8 -22.91 -2.36 -5.72
CA SER A 8 -21.65 -2.73 -5.05
C SER A 8 -20.46 -1.85 -5.48
N LEU A 9 -20.40 -1.44 -6.75
CA LEU A 9 -19.38 -0.48 -7.22
C LEU A 9 -19.60 0.92 -6.63
N ALA A 10 -20.85 1.36 -6.50
CA ALA A 10 -21.17 2.62 -5.83
C ALA A 10 -20.78 2.59 -4.35
N ASP A 11 -20.93 1.43 -3.69
CA ASP A 11 -20.55 1.23 -2.29
C ASP A 11 -19.03 1.29 -2.11
N LEU A 12 -18.26 0.66 -3.00
CA LEU A 12 -16.80 0.80 -3.07
C LEU A 12 -16.37 2.26 -3.22
N GLU A 13 -16.99 3.01 -4.13
CA GLU A 13 -16.65 4.43 -4.31
C GLU A 13 -16.97 5.27 -3.08
N ARG A 14 -18.08 5.01 -2.38
CA ARG A 14 -18.39 5.68 -1.10
C ARG A 14 -17.36 5.36 -0.02
N LYS A 15 -16.90 4.11 0.09
CA LYS A 15 -15.86 3.71 1.05
C LYS A 15 -14.52 4.39 0.75
N LYS A 16 -14.12 4.47 -0.53
CA LYS A 16 -12.91 5.19 -0.93
C LYS A 16 -13.00 6.69 -0.66
N ALA A 17 -14.14 7.31 -0.94
CA ALA A 17 -14.36 8.73 -0.64
C ALA A 17 -14.26 9.00 0.86
N ALA A 18 -14.88 8.15 1.69
CA ALA A 18 -14.80 8.27 3.15
C ALA A 18 -13.37 8.15 3.70
N LEU A 19 -12.49 7.39 3.04
CA LEU A 19 -11.06 7.36 3.38
C LEU A 19 -10.36 8.67 3.00
N GLY A 20 -10.67 9.25 1.84
CA GLY A 20 -10.09 10.54 1.41
C GLY A 20 -10.51 11.72 2.31
N ASP A 21 -11.72 11.66 2.88
CA ASP A 21 -12.27 12.68 3.77
C ASP A 21 -12.04 12.38 5.26
N HIS A 22 -11.17 11.43 5.59
CA HIS A 22 -11.04 10.93 6.95
C HIS A 22 -10.43 11.96 7.93
N PRO A 23 -10.99 12.13 9.15
CA PRO A 23 -10.52 13.14 10.11
C PRO A 23 -9.10 12.90 10.65
N ALA A 24 -8.57 11.68 10.52
CA ALA A 24 -7.20 11.35 10.93
C ALA A 24 -6.14 12.24 10.26
N TYR A 25 -6.39 12.77 9.07
CA TYR A 25 -5.45 13.70 8.42
C TYR A 25 -5.30 15.00 9.21
N GLN A 26 -6.40 15.55 9.71
CA GLN A 26 -6.41 16.80 10.48
C GLN A 26 -5.70 16.66 11.84
N ALA A 27 -5.51 15.43 12.32
CA ALA A 27 -4.77 15.17 13.55
C ALA A 27 -3.24 15.30 13.38
N LEU A 28 -2.74 15.49 12.16
CA LEU A 28 -1.29 15.54 11.83
C LEU A 28 -0.71 16.94 11.96
N ASP A 29 -0.99 17.58 13.09
CA ASP A 29 -0.61 18.96 13.43
C ASP A 29 0.73 19.08 14.16
N SER A 30 1.40 17.96 14.47
CA SER A 30 2.62 17.94 15.27
C SER A 30 3.53 16.77 14.92
N LEU A 31 4.81 16.87 15.29
CA LEU A 31 5.76 15.76 15.17
C LEU A 31 5.28 14.51 15.93
N SER A 32 4.62 14.68 17.07
CA SER A 32 4.12 13.56 17.88
C SER A 32 2.99 12.81 17.17
N SER A 33 2.03 13.52 16.57
CA SER A 33 0.96 12.88 15.79
C SER A 33 1.49 12.29 14.49
N LEU A 34 2.46 12.94 13.84
CA LEU A 34 3.14 12.40 12.67
C LEU A 34 3.88 11.08 12.97
N ARG A 35 4.67 11.02 14.04
CA ARG A 35 5.36 9.79 14.45
C ARG A 35 4.37 8.64 14.65
N ARG A 36 3.29 8.90 15.39
CA ARG A 36 2.21 7.94 15.62
C ARG A 36 1.62 7.45 14.30
N PHE A 37 1.32 8.35 13.37
CA PHE A 37 0.83 7.98 12.03
C PHE A 37 1.81 7.05 11.32
N MET A 38 3.10 7.38 11.29
CA MET A 38 4.09 6.57 10.60
C MET A 38 4.29 5.19 11.24
N GLU A 39 4.30 5.12 12.57
CA GLU A 39 4.36 3.87 13.34
C GLU A 39 3.16 2.97 13.06
N HIS A 40 1.98 3.55 12.83
CA HIS A 40 0.79 2.78 12.47
C HIS A 40 0.78 2.38 10.99
N HIS A 41 1.25 3.27 10.12
CA HIS A 41 1.16 3.11 8.67
C HIS A 41 2.26 2.23 8.09
N VAL A 42 3.42 2.09 8.73
CA VAL A 42 4.57 1.40 8.14
C VAL A 42 4.28 -0.05 7.71
N ILE A 43 3.34 -0.74 8.36
CA ILE A 43 2.88 -2.07 7.94
C ILE A 43 2.21 -2.05 6.56
N CYS A 44 1.51 -0.97 6.19
CA CYS A 44 0.89 -0.79 4.87
C CYS A 44 1.92 -0.72 3.75
N VAL A 45 3.14 -0.30 4.06
CA VAL A 45 4.24 -0.24 3.08
C VAL A 45 4.84 -1.64 2.89
N LEU A 46 5.03 -2.39 3.97
CA LEU A 46 5.53 -3.76 3.92
C LEU A 46 4.52 -4.73 3.27
N ASP A 47 3.23 -4.62 3.64
CA ASP A 47 2.20 -5.57 3.21
C ASP A 47 1.80 -5.39 1.74
N PHE A 48 1.87 -4.15 1.23
CA PHE A 48 1.62 -3.82 -0.16
C PHE A 48 2.53 -4.62 -1.08
N MET A 49 3.82 -4.67 -0.76
CA MET A 49 4.79 -5.48 -1.50
C MET A 49 4.41 -6.95 -1.55
N SER A 50 3.87 -7.50 -0.47
CA SER A 50 3.44 -8.90 -0.45
C SER A 50 2.26 -9.16 -1.41
N ILE A 51 1.33 -8.20 -1.53
CA ILE A 51 0.25 -8.26 -2.53
C ILE A 51 0.83 -8.23 -3.94
N VAL A 52 1.68 -7.26 -4.26
CA VAL A 52 2.25 -7.09 -5.61
C VAL A 52 3.12 -8.30 -5.99
N LYS A 53 3.96 -8.83 -5.09
CA LYS A 53 4.74 -10.06 -5.36
C LYS A 53 3.84 -11.27 -5.64
N SER A 54 2.69 -11.36 -4.96
CA SER A 54 1.72 -12.42 -5.24
C SER A 54 1.12 -12.30 -6.65
N LEU A 55 0.91 -11.07 -7.14
CA LEU A 55 0.46 -10.81 -8.50
C LEU A 55 1.57 -11.07 -9.52
N GLN A 56 2.81 -10.63 -9.24
CA GLN A 56 3.98 -10.88 -10.07
C GLN A 56 4.18 -12.38 -10.30
N ARG A 57 4.07 -13.20 -9.26
CA ARG A 57 4.17 -14.67 -9.36
C ARG A 57 3.19 -15.27 -10.38
N ASP A 58 1.96 -14.75 -10.43
CA ASP A 58 0.88 -15.37 -11.20
C ASP A 58 0.64 -14.71 -12.57
N LEU A 59 1.08 -13.46 -12.74
CA LEU A 59 0.90 -12.67 -13.97
C LEU A 59 2.19 -12.52 -14.79
N THR A 60 3.33 -12.93 -14.25
CA THR A 60 4.64 -12.83 -14.91
C THR A 60 5.42 -14.14 -14.82
N SER A 61 6.59 -14.20 -15.45
CA SER A 61 7.46 -15.37 -15.40
C SER A 61 8.44 -15.29 -14.22
N MET A 62 8.14 -16.03 -13.13
CA MET A 62 8.99 -16.10 -11.93
C MET A 62 9.62 -17.48 -11.67
N GLY A 63 9.38 -18.45 -12.56
CA GLY A 63 9.98 -19.80 -12.47
C GLY A 63 11.44 -19.83 -12.92
N PRO A 64 12.17 -20.93 -12.63
CA PRO A 64 13.57 -21.08 -13.05
C PRO A 64 13.72 -21.20 -14.58
N VAL A 65 12.64 -21.56 -15.28
CA VAL A 65 12.57 -21.57 -16.75
C VAL A 65 11.68 -20.40 -17.17
N TRP A 66 12.26 -19.45 -17.89
CA TRP A 66 11.52 -18.32 -18.40
C TRP A 66 10.60 -18.72 -19.56
N LEU A 67 9.37 -18.21 -19.53
CA LEU A 67 8.39 -18.31 -20.61
C LEU A 67 7.81 -16.92 -20.90
N PRO A 68 7.39 -16.63 -22.15
CA PRO A 68 6.68 -15.40 -22.45
C PRO A 68 5.39 -15.26 -21.61
N PRO A 69 5.08 -14.07 -21.06
CA PRO A 69 3.84 -13.87 -20.31
C PRO A 69 2.61 -13.99 -21.22
N ALA A 70 1.49 -14.43 -20.65
CA ALA A 70 0.22 -14.54 -21.38
C ALA A 70 -0.32 -13.17 -21.82
N ASP A 71 -0.05 -12.13 -21.03
CA ASP A 71 -0.41 -10.74 -21.32
C ASP A 71 0.83 -9.86 -21.06
N ALA A 72 1.43 -9.35 -22.14
CA ALA A 72 2.66 -8.57 -22.06
C ALA A 72 2.45 -7.18 -21.45
N GLU A 73 1.27 -6.58 -21.59
CA GLU A 73 0.95 -5.27 -21.02
C GLU A 73 0.79 -5.38 -19.51
N VAL A 74 0.04 -6.39 -19.05
CA VAL A 74 -0.10 -6.68 -17.61
C VAL A 74 1.23 -7.06 -16.98
N ALA A 75 2.04 -7.87 -17.67
CA ALA A 75 3.34 -8.26 -17.15
C ALA A 75 4.31 -7.08 -17.05
N ARG A 76 4.30 -6.18 -18.03
CA ARG A 76 5.06 -4.92 -17.97
C ARG A 76 4.62 -4.08 -16.78
N PHE A 77 3.32 -3.81 -16.67
CA PHE A 77 2.73 -3.02 -15.60
C PHE A 77 3.13 -3.52 -14.20
N ILE A 78 2.98 -4.82 -13.93
CA ILE A 78 3.37 -5.39 -12.63
C ILE A 78 4.88 -5.30 -12.40
N ASN A 79 5.70 -5.50 -13.43
CA ASN A 79 7.15 -5.39 -13.28
C ASN A 79 7.63 -3.93 -13.08
N GLU A 80 6.93 -2.94 -13.65
CA GLU A 80 7.20 -1.52 -13.40
C GLU A 80 6.90 -1.17 -11.93
N ILE A 81 5.76 -1.61 -11.38
CA ILE A 81 5.47 -1.44 -9.94
C ILE A 81 6.56 -2.12 -9.08
N ILE A 82 6.98 -3.33 -9.44
CA ILE A 82 8.05 -4.02 -8.70
C ILE A 82 9.37 -3.26 -8.76
N LEU A 83 9.73 -2.70 -9.92
CA LEU A 83 10.93 -1.89 -10.08
C LEU A 83 10.88 -0.68 -9.13
N ASP A 84 9.77 0.05 -9.14
CA ASP A 84 9.57 1.26 -8.33
C ASP A 84 9.55 0.92 -6.83
N GLU A 85 8.88 -0.15 -6.43
CA GLU A 85 8.71 -0.44 -5.00
C GLU A 85 9.88 -1.21 -4.37
N GLU A 86 10.53 -2.12 -5.11
CA GLU A 86 11.60 -3.00 -4.59
C GLU A 86 12.99 -2.38 -4.79
N SER A 87 13.17 -1.53 -5.80
CA SER A 87 14.48 -1.06 -6.25
C SER A 87 14.43 0.31 -6.93
N ASP A 88 13.67 1.22 -6.34
CA ASP A 88 13.46 2.57 -6.84
C ASP A 88 14.77 3.30 -7.14
N ALA A 89 14.77 4.09 -8.20
CA ALA A 89 15.86 5.01 -8.48
C ALA A 89 16.02 6.04 -7.37
N GLU A 90 17.27 6.49 -7.15
CA GLU A 90 17.61 7.49 -6.13
C GLU A 90 16.71 8.73 -6.26
N PHE A 91 16.05 9.07 -5.17
CA PHE A 91 15.14 10.21 -5.12
C PHE A 91 15.89 11.50 -4.73
N PRO A 92 15.79 12.60 -5.49
CA PRO A 92 16.60 13.81 -5.25
C PRO A 92 16.52 14.39 -3.84
N ARG A 93 15.34 14.33 -3.19
CA ARG A 93 15.18 14.80 -1.80
C ARG A 93 15.95 13.92 -0.80
N TYR A 94 16.05 12.61 -1.05
CA TYR A 94 16.88 11.70 -0.24
C TYR A 94 18.37 11.92 -0.50
N ALA A 95 18.77 12.17 -1.76
CA ALA A 95 20.15 12.47 -2.10
C ALA A 95 20.68 13.74 -1.41
N ALA A 96 19.83 14.76 -1.24
CA ALA A 96 20.17 16.02 -0.57
C ALA A 96 20.05 15.95 0.96
N ALA A 97 19.05 15.24 1.49
CA ALA A 97 18.84 15.10 2.93
C ALA A 97 19.83 14.11 3.59
N ALA A 98 20.47 13.24 2.81
CA ALA A 98 21.38 12.23 3.33
C ALA A 98 22.77 12.81 3.67
N GLY A 99 22.87 13.45 4.83
CA GLY A 99 24.00 13.21 5.74
C GLY A 99 24.05 11.74 6.25
N LEU A 100 23.07 10.93 5.84
CA LEU A 100 22.84 9.51 6.15
C LEU A 100 23.68 8.53 5.29
N GLY A 101 24.50 9.03 4.37
CA GLY A 101 25.51 8.22 3.65
C GLY A 101 24.98 7.19 2.64
N ARG A 102 23.66 7.10 2.43
CA ARG A 102 23.09 6.18 1.44
C ARG A 102 22.96 6.86 0.08
N ARG A 103 23.65 6.30 -0.91
CA ARG A 103 23.56 6.66 -2.34
C ARG A 103 23.05 5.45 -3.12
N GLY A 104 22.25 5.70 -4.15
CA GLY A 104 21.77 4.66 -5.06
C GLY A 104 20.38 4.11 -4.73
N PRO A 105 19.95 3.04 -5.43
CA PRO A 105 18.58 2.57 -5.40
C PRO A 105 18.15 1.98 -4.05
N ALA A 106 16.86 2.06 -3.75
CA ALA A 106 16.28 1.49 -2.55
C ALA A 106 14.81 1.13 -2.75
N SER A 107 14.30 0.25 -1.90
CA SER A 107 12.86 0.00 -1.84
C SER A 107 12.11 1.18 -1.22
N HIS A 108 10.84 1.32 -1.58
CA HIS A 108 9.90 2.24 -0.94
C HIS A 108 9.77 2.00 0.56
N PHE A 109 9.89 0.74 1.01
CA PHE A 109 9.94 0.41 2.44
C PHE A 109 11.15 1.06 3.14
N GLU A 110 12.34 0.99 2.53
CA GLU A 110 13.51 1.64 3.10
C GLU A 110 13.46 3.16 3.04
N TRP A 111 12.85 3.74 1.99
CA TRP A 111 12.56 5.18 1.97
C TRP A 111 11.64 5.57 3.11
N TYR A 112 10.57 4.81 3.34
CA TYR A 112 9.66 5.08 4.45
C TYR A 112 10.36 4.99 5.81
N LEU A 113 11.23 3.99 6.04
CA LEU A 113 12.02 3.90 7.27
C LEU A 113 12.99 5.07 7.45
N ALA A 114 13.62 5.54 6.37
CA ALA A 114 14.48 6.72 6.45
C ALA A 114 13.67 8.00 6.75
N ALA A 115 12.44 8.12 6.25
CA ALA A 115 11.52 9.18 6.64
C ALA A 115 11.08 9.07 8.11
N MET A 116 10.86 7.85 8.62
CA MET A 116 10.61 7.61 10.05
C MET A 116 11.78 8.06 10.90
N ASP A 117 13.00 7.73 10.48
CA ASP A 117 14.23 8.12 11.18
C ASP A 117 14.43 9.65 11.17
N GLU A 118 14.10 10.36 10.08
CA GLU A 118 14.16 11.85 9.99
C GLU A 118 13.33 12.52 11.09
N VAL A 119 12.10 12.03 11.32
CA VAL A 119 11.20 12.62 12.30
C VAL A 119 11.34 11.99 13.69
N GLY A 120 12.11 10.91 13.84
CA GLY A 120 12.32 10.18 15.09
C GLY A 120 11.12 9.31 15.50
N ALA A 121 10.44 8.68 14.54
CA ALA A 121 9.41 7.66 14.80
C ALA A 121 10.06 6.31 15.13
N ASP A 122 9.39 5.48 15.94
CA ASP A 122 9.95 4.19 16.33
C ASP A 122 9.87 3.15 15.19
N THR A 123 11.03 2.74 14.67
CA THR A 123 11.15 1.70 13.65
C THR A 123 11.40 0.30 14.22
N GLY A 124 11.63 0.17 15.53
CA GLY A 124 11.93 -1.10 16.20
C GLY A 124 10.87 -2.18 15.97
N PRO A 125 9.57 -1.91 16.21
CA PRO A 125 8.50 -2.88 16.02
C PRO A 125 8.45 -3.50 14.61
N ILE A 126 8.48 -2.66 13.57
CA ILE A 126 8.39 -3.15 12.19
C ILE A 126 9.68 -3.86 11.75
N ARG A 127 10.85 -3.40 12.20
CA ARG A 127 12.12 -4.11 11.95
C ARG A 127 12.10 -5.50 12.58
N GLY A 128 11.56 -5.64 13.80
CA GLY A 128 11.36 -6.94 14.45
C GLY A 128 10.41 -7.85 13.68
N VAL A 129 9.35 -7.32 13.06
CA VAL A 129 8.49 -8.09 12.15
C VAL A 129 9.29 -8.61 10.95
N VAL A 130 10.05 -7.73 10.28
CA VAL A 130 10.86 -8.09 9.10
C VAL A 130 11.91 -9.15 9.44
N GLU A 131 12.58 -9.06 10.58
CA GLU A 131 13.57 -10.05 11.04
C GLU A 131 12.95 -11.44 11.21
N ARG A 132 11.78 -11.51 11.86
CA ARG A 132 11.06 -12.77 12.06
C ARG A 132 10.56 -13.38 10.75
N LEU A 133 10.03 -12.55 9.85
CA LEU A 133 9.64 -12.99 8.51
C LEU A 133 10.84 -13.51 7.72
N ARG A 134 12.00 -12.84 7.83
CA ARG A 134 13.26 -13.28 7.19
C ARG A 134 13.76 -14.62 7.76
N ALA A 135 13.49 -14.90 9.03
CA ALA A 135 13.76 -16.20 9.64
C ALA A 135 12.78 -17.31 9.19
N GLY A 136 11.81 -16.99 8.33
CA GLY A 136 10.85 -17.94 7.78
C GLY A 136 9.65 -18.22 8.70
N GLU A 137 9.41 -17.39 9.72
CA GLU A 137 8.22 -17.51 10.55
C GLU A 137 6.93 -17.20 9.76
N ASP A 138 5.84 -17.87 10.13
CA ASP A 138 4.51 -17.62 9.55
C ASP A 138 4.05 -16.17 9.79
N PRO A 139 3.68 -15.40 8.76
CA PRO A 139 3.33 -13.98 8.91
C PRO A 139 2.19 -13.73 9.89
N LEU A 140 1.18 -14.59 9.92
CA LEU A 140 0.04 -14.43 10.82
C LEU A 140 0.44 -14.66 12.28
N LYS A 141 1.36 -15.59 12.55
CA LYS A 141 1.95 -15.80 13.90
C LYS A 141 2.83 -14.62 14.30
N VAL A 142 3.63 -14.09 13.37
CA VAL A 142 4.48 -12.91 13.63
C VAL A 142 3.61 -11.73 14.04
N LEU A 143 2.60 -11.39 13.25
CA LEU A 143 1.74 -10.24 13.52
C LEU A 143 0.88 -10.39 14.79
N ARG A 144 0.49 -11.62 15.17
CA ARG A 144 -0.19 -11.88 16.46
C ARG A 144 0.67 -11.62 17.70
N SER A 145 1.99 -11.56 17.55
CA SER A 145 2.95 -11.50 18.65
C SER A 145 4.03 -10.44 18.43
N CYS A 146 3.74 -9.43 17.61
CA CYS A 146 4.65 -8.34 17.31
C CYS A 146 4.39 -7.15 18.25
N ALA A 147 5.28 -6.16 18.20
CA ALA A 147 5.16 -4.92 18.97
C ALA A 147 4.53 -3.77 18.18
N LEU A 148 3.96 -4.05 16.99
CA LEU A 148 3.21 -3.04 16.23
C LEU A 148 1.94 -2.64 17.00
N PRO A 149 1.40 -1.44 16.76
CA PRO A 149 0.07 -1.10 17.24
C PRO A 149 -0.97 -2.14 16.82
N ASP A 150 -1.95 -2.43 17.68
CA ASP A 150 -2.93 -3.49 17.45
C ASP A 150 -3.67 -3.34 16.11
N ALA A 151 -4.07 -2.11 15.78
CA ALA A 151 -4.74 -1.81 14.50
C ALA A 151 -3.83 -2.09 13.29
N SER A 152 -2.53 -1.84 13.41
CA SER A 152 -1.52 -2.13 12.37
C SER A 152 -1.31 -3.63 12.22
N ALA A 153 -1.19 -4.36 13.33
CA ALA A 153 -1.08 -5.82 13.31
C ALA A 153 -2.32 -6.46 12.67
N GLU A 154 -3.53 -6.00 13.03
CA GLU A 154 -4.79 -6.46 12.43
C GLU A 154 -4.84 -6.19 10.93
N PHE A 155 -4.51 -4.97 10.51
CA PHE A 155 -4.46 -4.58 9.11
C PHE A 155 -3.52 -5.49 8.31
N GLY A 156 -2.30 -5.70 8.82
CA GLY A 156 -1.34 -6.60 8.18
C GLY A 156 -1.87 -8.03 8.09
N ARG A 157 -2.47 -8.57 9.14
CA ARG A 157 -3.02 -9.95 9.12
C ARG A 157 -4.09 -10.09 8.04
N HIS A 158 -4.99 -9.12 7.93
CA HIS A 158 -6.00 -9.11 6.88
C HIS A 158 -5.35 -9.22 5.48
N THR A 159 -4.28 -8.47 5.23
CA THR A 159 -3.53 -8.57 3.98
C THR A 159 -2.86 -9.94 3.79
N PHE A 160 -2.19 -10.47 4.81
CA PHE A 160 -1.48 -11.75 4.70
C PHE A 160 -2.43 -12.95 4.51
N GLU A 161 -3.65 -12.91 5.06
CA GLU A 161 -4.70 -13.91 4.80
C GLU A 161 -5.17 -13.90 3.34
N LEU A 162 -5.08 -12.75 2.66
CA LEU A 162 -5.49 -12.61 1.26
C LEU A 162 -4.46 -13.19 0.27
N LEU A 163 -3.19 -13.37 0.64
CA LEU A 163 -2.13 -13.76 -0.29
C LEU A 163 -2.30 -15.14 -0.94
N CYS A 164 -3.09 -16.02 -0.31
CA CYS A 164 -3.43 -17.35 -0.81
C CYS A 164 -4.79 -17.40 -1.53
N ARG A 165 -5.52 -16.28 -1.61
CA ARG A 165 -6.83 -16.21 -2.28
C ARG A 165 -6.69 -16.29 -3.80
N PRO A 166 -7.78 -16.60 -4.53
CA PRO A 166 -7.78 -16.59 -5.99
C PRO A 166 -7.24 -15.28 -6.59
N LEU A 167 -6.65 -15.35 -7.79
CA LEU A 167 -6.04 -14.20 -8.46
C LEU A 167 -6.99 -13.01 -8.60
N HIS A 168 -8.25 -13.24 -8.98
CA HIS A 168 -9.25 -12.18 -9.13
C HIS A 168 -9.58 -11.45 -7.82
N VAL A 169 -9.47 -12.15 -6.68
CA VAL A 169 -9.65 -11.54 -5.36
C VAL A 169 -8.47 -10.64 -5.02
N ARG A 170 -7.25 -11.15 -5.15
CA ARG A 170 -6.03 -10.36 -4.86
C ARG A 170 -5.89 -9.16 -5.80
N ALA A 171 -6.20 -9.34 -7.09
CA ALA A 171 -6.18 -8.26 -8.07
C ALA A 171 -7.22 -7.17 -7.75
N ALA A 172 -8.42 -7.54 -7.30
CA ALA A 172 -9.44 -6.58 -6.89
C ALA A 172 -9.02 -5.78 -5.64
N VAL A 173 -8.44 -6.46 -4.64
CA VAL A 173 -7.90 -5.80 -3.44
C VAL A 173 -6.74 -4.89 -3.76
N PHE A 174 -5.81 -5.33 -4.62
CA PHE A 174 -4.72 -4.49 -5.13
C PHE A 174 -5.27 -3.23 -5.78
N PHE A 175 -6.16 -3.36 -6.77
CA PHE A 175 -6.67 -2.22 -7.51
C PHE A 175 -7.50 -1.27 -6.63
N HIS A 176 -8.56 -1.77 -5.99
CA HIS A 176 -9.49 -0.90 -5.28
C HIS A 176 -9.00 -0.48 -3.89
N GLY A 177 -8.26 -1.35 -3.21
CA GLY A 177 -7.85 -1.16 -1.82
C GLY A 177 -6.44 -0.58 -1.65
N ARG A 178 -5.64 -0.53 -2.73
CA ARG A 178 -4.27 0.01 -2.70
C ARG A 178 -4.07 1.04 -3.81
N GLU A 179 -4.15 0.65 -5.07
CA GLU A 179 -3.82 1.52 -6.21
C GLU A 179 -4.75 2.74 -6.35
N ASP A 180 -6.06 2.54 -6.51
CA ASP A 180 -7.03 3.60 -6.80
C ASP A 180 -7.32 4.52 -5.61
N VAL A 181 -6.98 4.07 -4.39
CA VAL A 181 -7.24 4.80 -3.15
C VAL A 181 -6.03 5.62 -2.68
N ILE A 182 -4.81 5.25 -3.05
CA ILE A 182 -3.58 5.94 -2.61
C ILE A 182 -3.62 7.45 -2.94
N PRO A 183 -3.88 7.90 -4.18
CA PRO A 183 -3.90 9.33 -4.49
C PRO A 183 -4.95 10.08 -3.65
N ARG A 184 -6.12 9.47 -3.42
CA ARG A 184 -7.21 10.06 -2.64
C ARG A 184 -6.82 10.28 -1.16
N MET A 185 -5.99 9.40 -0.62
CA MET A 185 -5.52 9.48 0.77
C MET A 185 -4.25 10.33 0.93
N PHE A 186 -3.33 10.26 -0.03
CA PHE A 186 -2.04 10.95 0.08
C PHE A 186 -2.15 12.44 -0.26
N MET A 187 -3.05 12.84 -1.15
CA MET A 187 -3.28 14.26 -1.45
C MET A 187 -3.66 15.10 -0.22
N PRO A 188 -4.67 14.75 0.61
CA PRO A 188 -4.99 15.51 1.82
C PRO A 188 -3.85 15.45 2.85
N LEU A 189 -3.19 14.30 2.99
CA LEU A 189 -2.03 14.13 3.87
C LEU A 189 -0.88 15.09 3.53
N VAL A 190 -0.51 15.19 2.25
CA VAL A 190 0.53 16.13 1.78
C VAL A 190 0.13 17.58 2.07
N ARG A 191 -1.14 17.94 1.82
CA ARG A 191 -1.64 19.30 2.09
C ARG A 191 -1.52 19.67 3.56
N GLU A 192 -1.91 18.77 4.46
CA GLU A 192 -1.86 19.03 5.91
C GLU A 192 -0.40 19.14 6.39
N LEU A 193 0.47 18.21 5.97
CA LEU A 193 1.88 18.24 6.34
C LEU A 193 2.58 19.52 5.88
N GLN A 194 2.28 19.98 4.66
CA GLN A 194 2.80 21.25 4.15
C GLN A 194 2.25 22.46 4.94
N ALA A 195 0.97 22.45 5.31
CA ALA A 195 0.35 23.52 6.09
C ALA A 195 0.87 23.59 7.53
N SER A 196 1.14 22.44 8.17
CA SER A 196 1.66 22.36 9.54
C SER A 196 3.09 22.92 9.68
N GLY A 197 3.85 22.98 8.59
CA GLY A 197 5.27 23.33 8.62
C GLY A 197 6.17 22.30 9.30
N THR A 198 5.66 21.08 9.54
CA THR A 198 6.43 19.99 10.17
C THR A 198 7.63 19.61 9.30
N PRO A 199 8.86 19.55 9.87
CA PRO A 199 10.05 19.20 9.11
C PRO A 199 10.08 17.69 8.79
N CYS A 200 9.42 17.30 7.70
CA CYS A 200 9.26 15.92 7.24
C CYS A 200 9.52 15.79 5.73
N GLY A 201 10.64 16.35 5.27
CA GLY A 201 10.96 16.50 3.86
C GLY A 201 11.07 15.16 3.11
N LEU A 202 11.54 14.11 3.79
CA LEU A 202 11.64 12.76 3.22
C LEU A 202 10.27 12.11 3.04
N LEU A 203 9.36 12.28 4.01
CA LEU A 203 8.00 11.75 3.91
C LEU A 203 7.22 12.49 2.81
N LEU A 204 7.29 13.83 2.77
CA LEU A 204 6.64 14.61 1.72
C LEU A 204 7.10 14.15 0.33
N GLY A 205 8.40 13.94 0.16
CA GLY A 205 8.97 13.41 -1.06
C GLY A 205 8.44 12.02 -1.43
N TYR A 206 8.39 11.12 -0.45
CA TYR A 206 7.83 9.77 -0.61
C TYR A 206 6.36 9.81 -1.07
N LEU A 207 5.51 10.64 -0.44
CA LEU A 207 4.09 10.75 -0.78
C LEU A 207 3.87 11.41 -2.15
N GLU A 208 4.59 12.49 -2.45
CA GLU A 208 4.55 13.16 -3.76
C GLU A 208 4.92 12.18 -4.89
N ARG A 209 5.90 11.29 -4.65
CA ARG A 209 6.32 10.28 -5.62
C ARG A 209 5.21 9.28 -5.95
N HIS A 210 4.49 8.79 -4.94
CA HIS A 210 3.36 7.87 -5.15
C HIS A 210 2.20 8.55 -5.89
N ILE A 211 1.89 9.81 -5.57
CA ILE A 211 0.84 10.56 -6.28
C ILE A 211 1.17 10.69 -7.77
N GLN A 212 2.44 10.93 -8.12
CA GLN A 212 2.88 11.07 -9.52
C GLN A 212 2.86 9.72 -10.27
N ALA A 213 3.34 8.65 -9.64
CA ALA A 213 3.40 7.32 -10.26
C ALA A 213 2.00 6.72 -10.49
N ASP A 214 1.14 6.78 -9.47
CA ASP A 214 -0.14 6.05 -9.46
C ASP A 214 -1.23 6.78 -10.27
N GLY A 215 -1.14 8.12 -10.36
CA GLY A 215 -2.16 8.97 -10.98
C GLY A 215 -2.22 8.89 -12.52
N ASP A 216 -1.06 8.86 -13.18
CA ASP A 216 -0.99 9.10 -14.63
C ASP A 216 -0.74 7.83 -15.47
N HIS A 217 -0.08 6.80 -14.91
CA HIS A 217 0.31 5.60 -15.68
C HIS A 217 -0.35 4.32 -15.17
N HIS A 218 -0.34 4.08 -13.86
CA HIS A 218 -0.74 2.80 -13.29
C HIS A 218 -2.26 2.61 -13.20
N GLY A 219 -3.03 3.65 -12.89
CA GLY A 219 -4.48 3.56 -12.75
C GLY A 219 -5.24 2.94 -13.96
N PRO A 220 -5.03 3.41 -15.20
CA PRO A 220 -5.65 2.83 -16.39
C PRO A 220 -5.25 1.37 -16.64
N LEU A 221 -3.96 1.03 -16.46
CA LEU A 221 -3.44 -0.32 -16.65
C LEU A 221 -3.98 -1.29 -15.60
N ALA A 222 -4.08 -0.85 -14.33
CA ALA A 222 -4.66 -1.64 -13.25
C ALA A 222 -6.14 -1.96 -13.50
N ARG A 223 -6.91 -1.00 -14.04
CA ARG A 223 -8.31 -1.24 -14.46
C ARG A 223 -8.40 -2.26 -15.59
N GLN A 224 -7.56 -2.13 -16.61
CA GLN A 224 -7.52 -3.07 -17.73
C GLN A 224 -7.15 -4.48 -17.25
N MET A 225 -6.11 -4.61 -16.43
CA MET A 225 -5.71 -5.87 -15.80
C MET A 225 -6.89 -6.53 -15.06
N LEU A 226 -7.57 -5.77 -14.21
CA LEU A 226 -8.69 -6.30 -13.42
C LEU A 226 -9.86 -6.75 -14.32
N ALA A 227 -10.19 -5.97 -15.35
CA ALA A 227 -11.23 -6.33 -16.31
C ALA A 227 -10.90 -7.64 -17.05
N THR A 228 -9.64 -7.80 -17.49
CA THR A 228 -9.15 -9.03 -18.12
C THR A 228 -9.24 -10.23 -17.18
N ILE A 229 -8.81 -10.09 -15.93
CA ILE A 229 -8.84 -11.17 -14.92
C ILE A 229 -10.26 -11.61 -14.59
N PHE A 230 -11.19 -10.65 -14.50
CA PHE A 230 -12.61 -10.95 -14.30
C PHE A 230 -13.25 -11.62 -15.51
N GLY A 231 -12.90 -11.20 -16.73
CA GLY A 231 -13.40 -11.83 -17.96
C GLY A 231 -14.93 -11.83 -18.09
N GLY A 232 -15.62 -10.88 -17.44
CA GLY A 232 -17.08 -10.82 -17.39
C GLY A 232 -17.76 -11.85 -16.48
N ASP A 233 -16.98 -12.66 -15.72
CA ASP A 233 -17.51 -13.64 -14.79
C ASP A 233 -18.10 -12.97 -13.55
N VAL A 234 -19.42 -13.09 -13.39
CA VAL A 234 -20.18 -12.47 -12.30
C VAL A 234 -19.72 -12.95 -10.92
N ALA A 235 -19.34 -14.23 -10.78
CA ALA A 235 -18.89 -14.77 -9.50
C ALA A 235 -17.53 -14.19 -9.11
N LYS A 236 -16.58 -14.11 -10.06
CA LYS A 236 -15.27 -13.48 -9.81
C LYS A 236 -15.41 -12.00 -9.45
N ILE A 237 -16.26 -11.28 -10.18
CA ILE A 237 -16.53 -9.86 -9.91
C ILE A 237 -17.09 -9.70 -8.50
N SER A 238 -18.10 -10.51 -8.13
CA SER A 238 -18.71 -10.43 -6.80
C SER A 238 -17.72 -10.75 -5.68
N GLU A 239 -16.93 -11.81 -5.82
CA GLU A 239 -15.93 -12.20 -4.81
C GLU A 239 -14.83 -11.14 -4.67
N GLY A 240 -14.36 -10.60 -5.79
CA GLY A 240 -13.34 -9.54 -5.81
C GLY A 240 -13.84 -8.24 -5.16
N ILE A 241 -15.07 -7.81 -5.47
CA ILE A 241 -15.66 -6.61 -4.87
C ILE A 241 -15.83 -6.77 -3.36
N LEU A 242 -16.37 -7.90 -2.90
CA LEU A 242 -16.53 -8.15 -1.46
C LEU A 242 -15.19 -8.12 -0.70
N ALA A 243 -14.14 -8.69 -1.27
CA ALA A 243 -12.82 -8.64 -0.67
C ALA A 243 -12.22 -7.22 -0.68
N ALA A 244 -12.43 -6.46 -1.76
CA ALA A 244 -12.02 -5.06 -1.84
C ALA A 244 -12.73 -4.19 -0.79
N GLU A 245 -14.03 -4.38 -0.58
CA GLU A 245 -14.78 -3.70 0.47
C GLU A 245 -14.21 -4.01 1.87
N ALA A 246 -13.92 -5.28 2.14
CA ALA A 246 -13.29 -5.69 3.41
C ALA A 246 -11.91 -5.04 3.60
N ALA A 247 -11.11 -4.97 2.54
CA ALA A 247 -9.79 -4.33 2.59
C ALA A 247 -9.87 -2.80 2.83
N LEU A 248 -10.91 -2.13 2.30
CA LEU A 248 -11.17 -0.72 2.56
C LEU A 248 -11.64 -0.48 4.00
N GLU A 249 -12.47 -1.37 4.55
CA GLU A 249 -12.88 -1.29 5.96
C GLU A 249 -11.72 -1.57 6.92
N ALA A 250 -10.85 -2.54 6.61
CA ALA A 250 -9.63 -2.76 7.39
C ALA A 250 -8.74 -1.51 7.39
N ARG A 251 -8.61 -0.83 6.24
CA ARG A 251 -7.88 0.44 6.15
C ARG A 251 -8.54 1.56 6.95
N ARG A 252 -9.87 1.66 6.89
CA ARG A 252 -10.62 2.61 7.70
C ARG A 252 -10.39 2.37 9.19
N ALA A 253 -10.45 1.13 9.66
CA ALA A 253 -10.18 0.79 11.06
C ALA A 253 -8.77 1.20 11.51
N LEU A 254 -7.77 1.06 10.63
CA LEU A 254 -6.42 1.57 10.89
C LEU A 254 -6.39 3.09 11.05
N TRP A 255 -7.16 3.80 10.22
CA TRP A 255 -7.28 5.26 10.26
C TRP A 255 -8.09 5.75 11.46
N ASP A 256 -9.14 5.04 11.85
CA ASP A 256 -9.95 5.32 13.04
C ASP A 256 -9.07 5.26 14.31
N ALA A 257 -8.09 4.34 14.37
CA ALA A 257 -7.13 4.26 15.47
C ALA A 257 -6.19 5.49 15.58
N LEU A 258 -6.09 6.30 14.51
CA LEU A 258 -5.30 7.53 14.46
C LEU A 258 -6.14 8.79 14.65
N ALA A 259 -7.46 8.70 14.55
CA ALA A 259 -8.35 9.85 14.66
C ALA A 259 -8.36 10.40 16.11
N PRO A 260 -8.58 11.72 16.29
CA PRO A 260 -8.82 12.27 17.61
C PRO A 260 -10.11 11.66 18.20
N VAL A 261 -10.09 11.33 19.48
CA VAL A 261 -11.27 10.90 20.24
C VAL A 261 -12.17 12.09 20.54
#